data_AF-A0A9W8HAS0-F1
#
_entry.id   AF-A0A9W8HAS0-F1
#
_cell.length_a   1.000
_cell.length_b   1.000
_cell.length_c   1.000
_cell.angle_alpha   90.00
_cell.angle_beta   90.00
_cell.angle_gamma   90.00
#
_symmetry.space_group_name_H-M   'P 1'
#
loop_
_entity.id
_entity.type
_entity.pdbx_description
1 polymer ?
#
loop_
_entity_poly.entity_id
_entity_poly.type
_entity_poly.pdbx_seq_one_letter_code
_entity_poly.pdbx_strand_id
1 'polypeptide(L)'
;MPAAGSGTMRGPSDATDVPMGGVWDPDSLDGADVPASQVHVDALRYVAGFEKAVPKYSGNPRTEPISSHRWIRKVMMYRRGDLRALSNQQFVSAIVGQLAGEAKQFFESEEYELPSALLADIRATFPLAVFQKMLIQRIRSGDAFAGYGVLTIGKVAIRYLAELQGHSSAVPELSEALGRLMPEQWRRHGLRPGSMSDIDFVAAIQNMQRELGAGPGVAQSAAGGR
;
A
#
# COMPACT_ATOMS: atom_id res chain seq x y z
N MET A 1 -54.68 40.93 -0.07
CA MET A 1 -54.20 40.28 -1.32
C MET A 1 -53.66 41.36 -2.26
N PRO A 2 -52.75 41.06 -3.20
CA PRO A 2 -51.64 40.08 -3.24
C PRO A 2 -50.30 40.87 -3.50
N ALA A 3 -49.17 40.44 -4.09
CA ALA A 3 -48.42 39.18 -4.18
C ALA A 3 -46.95 39.51 -4.58
N ALA A 4 -45.98 38.71 -4.09
CA ALA A 4 -44.59 38.55 -4.60
C ALA A 4 -43.65 39.79 -4.64
N GLY A 5 -42.31 39.65 -4.73
CA GLY A 5 -41.49 38.45 -4.50
C GLY A 5 -40.23 38.35 -5.39
N SER A 6 -39.02 38.53 -4.81
CA SER A 6 -37.70 38.10 -5.31
C SER A 6 -36.59 38.46 -4.30
N GLY A 7 -35.44 37.77 -4.25
CA GLY A 7 -35.09 36.59 -5.04
C GLY A 7 -33.59 36.27 -5.21
N THR A 8 -32.75 36.42 -4.17
CA THR A 8 -31.32 36.00 -4.26
C THR A 8 -30.90 35.17 -3.05
N MET A 9 -30.81 33.84 -3.22
CA MET A 9 -30.07 33.00 -2.29
C MET A 9 -28.57 33.33 -2.41
N ARG A 10 -27.93 33.67 -1.29
CA ARG A 10 -26.49 33.37 -1.16
C ARG A 10 -26.37 31.85 -1.10
N GLY A 11 -25.61 31.26 -2.02
CA GLY A 11 -25.14 29.90 -1.85
C GLY A 11 -24.29 29.78 -0.56
N PRO A 12 -24.08 28.56 -0.03
CA PRO A 12 -23.15 28.37 1.07
C PRO A 12 -21.78 28.94 0.65
N SER A 13 -21.30 29.92 1.42
CA SER A 13 -20.03 30.60 1.14
C SER A 13 -18.90 29.57 1.07
N ASP A 14 -17.90 29.81 0.21
CA ASP A 14 -16.69 29.00 0.16
C ASP A 14 -16.15 28.76 1.57
N ALA A 15 -15.96 27.49 1.91
CA ALA A 15 -15.63 27.10 3.27
C ALA A 15 -14.32 27.73 3.69
N THR A 16 -14.31 28.42 4.83
CA THR A 16 -13.08 28.88 5.48
C THR A 16 -12.20 27.66 5.73
N ASP A 17 -11.11 27.53 4.95
CA ASP A 17 -10.22 26.38 4.96
C ASP A 17 -9.49 26.30 6.31
N VAL A 18 -10.08 25.55 7.26
CA VAL A 18 -9.56 25.44 8.62
C VAL A 18 -8.17 24.81 8.53
N PRO A 19 -7.10 25.48 8.99
CA PRO A 19 -5.74 25.02 8.77
C PRO A 19 -5.43 23.83 9.68
N MET A 20 -5.83 22.63 9.23
CA MET A 20 -5.53 21.35 9.85
C MET A 20 -4.06 20.96 9.64
N GLY A 21 -3.15 21.79 10.17
CA GLY A 21 -1.72 21.48 10.36
C GLY A 21 -1.45 20.68 11.64
N GLY A 22 -2.49 20.17 12.30
CA GLY A 22 -2.36 19.27 13.44
C GLY A 22 -1.80 17.91 13.03
N VAL A 23 -1.11 17.27 13.97
CA VAL A 23 -0.64 15.88 13.85
C VAL A 23 -1.84 14.95 13.58
N TRP A 24 -1.63 13.89 12.80
CA TRP A 24 -2.62 12.83 12.65
C TRP A 24 -2.79 12.09 13.97
N ASP A 25 -3.89 12.42 14.64
CA ASP A 25 -4.44 11.73 15.79
C ASP A 25 -5.57 10.82 15.27
N PRO A 26 -5.36 9.49 15.15
CA PRO A 26 -6.38 8.56 14.68
C PRO A 26 -7.50 8.38 15.71
N ASP A 27 -7.16 8.34 16.99
CA ASP A 27 -8.07 8.11 18.12
C ASP A 27 -9.15 9.22 18.20
N SER A 28 -8.81 10.45 17.77
CA SER A 28 -9.75 11.58 17.62
C SER A 28 -10.90 11.37 16.61
N LEU A 29 -10.97 10.23 15.93
CA LEU A 29 -12.06 9.85 15.01
C LEU A 29 -13.06 8.87 15.64
N ASP A 30 -12.65 8.18 16.71
CA ASP A 30 -13.41 7.12 17.37
C ASP A 30 -14.26 7.75 18.47
N GLY A 31 -15.49 8.11 18.10
CA GLY A 31 -16.46 8.58 19.08
C GLY A 31 -16.90 7.43 19.97
N ALA A 32 -17.27 7.73 21.22
CA ALA A 32 -18.16 6.86 21.96
C ALA A 32 -19.44 6.66 21.13
N ASP A 33 -19.89 5.42 20.93
CA ASP A 33 -21.02 5.14 20.04
C ASP A 33 -22.26 5.90 20.52
N VAL A 34 -22.80 6.71 19.61
CA VAL A 34 -24.03 7.48 19.84
C VAL A 34 -25.15 6.48 20.09
N PRO A 35 -25.88 6.54 21.23
CA PRO A 35 -26.95 5.60 21.52
C PRO A 35 -27.96 5.56 20.36
N ALA A 36 -28.46 4.36 20.02
CA ALA A 36 -29.33 4.19 18.85
C ALA A 36 -30.58 5.10 18.84
N SER A 37 -31.01 5.55 20.02
CA SER A 37 -32.10 6.54 20.22
C SER A 37 -31.75 7.99 19.87
N GLN A 38 -30.49 8.32 19.62
CA GLN A 38 -30.01 9.64 19.18
C GLN A 38 -29.57 9.68 17.71
N VAL A 39 -29.47 8.53 17.03
CA VAL A 39 -29.15 8.46 15.59
C VAL A 39 -30.22 9.19 14.78
N HIS A 40 -29.85 10.29 14.13
CA HIS A 40 -30.79 11.11 13.36
C HIS A 40 -31.23 10.42 12.07
N VAL A 41 -32.53 10.57 11.76
CA VAL A 41 -33.23 9.95 10.61
C VAL A 41 -32.57 10.29 9.25
N ASP A 42 -31.91 11.44 9.15
CA ASP A 42 -31.20 11.90 7.94
C ASP A 42 -29.86 11.19 7.65
N ALA A 43 -29.48 10.13 8.38
CA ALA A 43 -28.22 9.40 8.17
C ALA A 43 -27.96 9.02 6.69
N LEU A 44 -28.98 8.53 5.97
CA LEU A 44 -28.91 8.22 4.53
C LEU A 44 -28.61 9.46 3.66
N ARG A 45 -29.12 10.63 4.04
CA ARG A 45 -28.89 11.89 3.33
C ARG A 45 -27.45 12.37 3.52
N TYR A 46 -26.89 12.24 4.73
CA TYR A 46 -25.50 12.60 5.01
C TYR A 46 -24.53 11.65 4.30
N VAL A 47 -24.79 10.33 4.32
CA VAL A 47 -24.02 9.35 3.53
C VAL A 47 -24.09 9.68 2.03
N ALA A 48 -25.28 9.92 1.46
CA ALA A 48 -25.42 10.29 0.05
C ALA A 48 -24.77 11.64 -0.32
N GLY A 49 -24.56 12.54 0.65
CA GLY A 49 -23.79 13.77 0.48
C GLY A 49 -22.28 13.48 0.40
N PHE A 50 -21.78 12.69 1.35
CA PHE A 50 -20.40 12.19 1.38
C PHE A 50 -20.06 11.35 0.13
N GLU A 51 -20.96 10.48 -0.33
CA GLU A 51 -20.77 9.66 -1.53
C GLU A 51 -20.56 10.49 -2.80
N LYS A 52 -21.28 11.62 -2.92
CA LYS A 52 -21.16 12.53 -4.06
C LYS A 52 -19.93 13.44 -3.97
N ALA A 53 -19.51 13.79 -2.75
CA ALA A 53 -18.43 14.75 -2.52
C ALA A 53 -17.04 14.10 -2.47
N VAL A 54 -16.91 12.92 -1.87
CA VAL A 54 -15.67 12.15 -1.83
C VAL A 54 -15.56 11.31 -3.12
N PRO A 55 -14.43 11.32 -3.84
CA PRO A 55 -14.25 10.44 -4.99
C PRO A 55 -14.01 8.99 -4.51
N LYS A 56 -14.35 8.01 -5.33
CA LYS A 56 -13.99 6.60 -5.08
C LYS A 56 -12.46 6.44 -4.98
N TYR A 57 -11.99 5.61 -4.04
CA TYR A 57 -10.57 5.27 -3.89
C TYR A 57 -10.30 3.80 -4.22
N SER A 58 -9.24 3.57 -5.00
CA SER A 58 -8.85 2.30 -5.61
C SER A 58 -7.44 1.84 -5.24
N GLY A 59 -6.58 2.75 -4.76
CA GLY A 59 -5.18 2.50 -4.41
C GLY A 59 -4.21 2.42 -5.58
N ASN A 60 -4.64 2.69 -6.81
CA ASN A 60 -3.79 2.56 -7.99
C ASN A 60 -3.10 3.91 -8.34
N PRO A 61 -1.80 4.09 -8.03
CA PRO A 61 -1.10 5.35 -8.24
C PRO A 61 -0.90 5.74 -9.71
N ARG A 62 -1.28 4.87 -10.67
CA ARG A 62 -1.28 5.18 -12.11
C ARG A 62 -2.59 5.79 -12.61
N THR A 63 -3.70 5.61 -11.90
CA THR A 63 -5.04 6.05 -12.33
C THR A 63 -5.68 7.06 -11.39
N GLU A 64 -5.13 7.28 -10.20
CA GLU A 64 -5.73 8.14 -9.20
C GLU A 64 -5.26 9.60 -9.26
N PRO A 65 -6.18 10.59 -9.20
CA PRO A 65 -5.83 12.01 -9.19
C PRO A 65 -5.35 12.51 -7.82
N ILE A 66 -5.47 11.70 -6.76
CA ILE A 66 -5.12 12.05 -5.38
C ILE A 66 -4.49 10.86 -4.66
N SER A 67 -3.56 11.13 -3.72
CA SER A 67 -2.97 10.12 -2.86
C SER A 67 -3.88 9.72 -1.69
N SER A 68 -3.62 8.56 -1.09
CA SER A 68 -4.28 8.07 0.14
C SER A 68 -4.43 9.16 1.21
N HIS A 69 -3.36 9.88 1.53
CA HIS A 69 -3.37 10.99 2.49
C HIS A 69 -4.36 12.11 2.13
N ARG A 70 -4.50 12.47 0.85
CA ARG A 70 -5.46 13.49 0.41
C ARG A 70 -6.90 12.97 0.47
N TRP A 71 -7.12 11.70 0.13
CA TRP A 71 -8.43 11.06 0.24
C TRP A 71 -8.87 10.94 1.71
N ILE A 72 -8.01 10.39 2.57
CA ILE A 72 -8.22 10.27 4.03
C ILE A 72 -8.50 11.65 4.65
N ARG A 73 -7.74 12.70 4.31
CA ARG A 73 -8.02 14.06 4.80
C ARG A 73 -9.43 14.53 4.43
N LYS A 74 -9.92 14.20 3.23
CA LYS A 74 -11.30 14.53 2.82
C LYS A 74 -12.33 13.71 3.60
N VAL A 75 -12.09 12.42 3.81
CA VAL A 75 -12.93 11.54 4.64
C VAL A 75 -13.01 12.03 6.10
N MET A 76 -11.88 12.42 6.71
CA MET A 76 -11.83 12.99 8.06
C MET A 76 -12.58 14.33 8.18
N MET A 77 -12.58 15.15 7.12
CA MET A 77 -13.36 16.40 7.09
C MET A 77 -14.86 16.12 7.22
N TYR A 78 -15.37 15.11 6.50
CA TYR A 78 -16.76 14.67 6.62
C TYR A 78 -17.09 14.04 7.98
N ARG A 79 -16.18 13.25 8.57
CA ARG A 79 -16.34 12.72 9.94
C ARG A 79 -16.53 13.81 11.00
N ARG A 80 -15.82 14.93 10.86
CA ARG A 80 -15.87 16.04 11.83
C ARG A 80 -17.03 17.01 11.57
N GLY A 81 -17.61 17.00 10.37
CA GLY A 81 -18.83 17.71 9.98
C GLY A 81 -20.04 16.77 9.86
N ASP A 82 -20.59 16.67 8.65
CA ASP A 82 -21.85 15.99 8.31
C ASP A 82 -22.01 14.55 8.85
N LEU A 83 -20.92 13.79 9.00
CA LEU A 83 -20.93 12.39 9.46
C LEU A 83 -20.63 12.24 10.97
N ARG A 84 -20.59 13.33 11.73
CA ARG A 84 -20.32 13.31 13.18
C ARG A 84 -21.37 12.53 13.98
N ALA A 85 -22.60 12.43 13.47
CA ALA A 85 -23.70 11.71 14.11
C ALA A 85 -23.81 10.22 13.74
N LEU A 86 -22.93 9.71 12.86
CA LEU A 86 -22.88 8.28 12.54
C LEU A 86 -22.16 7.49 13.64
N SER A 87 -22.64 6.28 13.92
CA SER A 87 -21.87 5.31 14.74
C SER A 87 -20.56 4.93 14.05
N ASN A 88 -19.63 4.34 14.80
CA ASN A 88 -18.34 3.91 14.27
C ASN A 88 -18.53 2.91 13.10
N GLN A 89 -19.42 1.94 13.28
CA GLN A 89 -19.84 0.98 12.25
C GLN A 89 -20.48 1.62 11.01
N GLN A 90 -21.39 2.58 11.19
CA GLN A 90 -22.00 3.30 10.05
C GLN A 90 -20.97 4.08 9.25
N PHE A 91 -19.97 4.66 9.91
CA PHE A 91 -18.91 5.41 9.24
C PHE A 91 -17.89 4.48 8.55
N VAL A 92 -17.50 3.35 9.17
CA VAL A 92 -16.73 2.27 8.52
C VAL A 92 -17.42 1.80 7.25
N SER A 93 -18.72 1.50 7.31
CA SER A 93 -19.52 1.06 6.16
C SER A 93 -19.53 2.11 5.03
N ALA A 94 -19.64 3.40 5.35
CA ALA A 94 -19.55 4.48 4.36
C ALA A 94 -18.15 4.59 3.73
N ILE A 95 -17.06 4.42 4.51
CA ILE A 95 -15.68 4.41 4.00
C ILE A 95 -15.49 3.25 3.01
N VAL A 96 -15.87 2.02 3.39
CA VAL A 96 -15.78 0.82 2.52
C VAL A 96 -16.67 0.97 1.29
N GLY A 97 -17.86 1.57 1.45
CA GLY A 97 -18.74 1.96 0.35
C GLY A 97 -18.08 2.90 -0.66
N GLN A 98 -17.09 3.70 -0.26
CA GLN A 98 -16.32 4.60 -1.12
C GLN A 98 -15.00 4.02 -1.64
N LEU A 99 -14.73 2.74 -1.39
CA LEU A 99 -13.66 2.01 -2.06
C LEU A 99 -14.12 1.50 -3.44
N ALA A 100 -13.15 1.22 -4.29
CA ALA A 100 -13.30 0.67 -5.63
C ALA A 100 -12.12 -0.26 -5.97
N GLY A 101 -12.26 -1.07 -7.04
CA GLY A 101 -11.18 -1.89 -7.58
C GLY A 101 -10.46 -2.74 -6.51
N GLU A 102 -9.13 -2.70 -6.53
CA GLU A 102 -8.29 -3.49 -5.62
C GLU A 102 -8.44 -3.05 -4.15
N ALA A 103 -8.62 -1.75 -3.86
CA ALA A 103 -8.90 -1.30 -2.49
C ALA A 103 -10.19 -1.92 -1.94
N LYS A 104 -11.28 -1.98 -2.73
CA LYS A 104 -12.52 -2.60 -2.26
C LYS A 104 -12.34 -4.10 -2.00
N GLN A 105 -11.64 -4.80 -2.92
CA GLN A 105 -11.35 -6.22 -2.78
C GLN A 105 -10.46 -6.56 -1.56
N PHE A 106 -9.59 -5.63 -1.15
CA PHE A 106 -8.72 -5.79 0.02
C PHE A 106 -9.46 -5.58 1.35
N PHE A 107 -10.49 -4.73 1.36
CA PHE A 107 -11.15 -4.29 2.61
C PHE A 107 -12.61 -4.76 2.79
N GLU A 108 -13.27 -5.35 1.78
CA GLU A 108 -14.67 -5.78 1.92
C GLU A 108 -14.88 -7.08 2.70
N SER A 109 -13.81 -7.84 2.97
CA SER A 109 -13.81 -9.05 3.82
C SER A 109 -13.43 -8.79 5.29
N GLU A 110 -12.92 -7.61 5.60
CA GLU A 110 -12.29 -7.30 6.89
C GLU A 110 -13.25 -6.59 7.84
N GLU A 111 -13.40 -7.10 9.06
CA GLU A 111 -14.29 -6.53 10.08
C GLU A 111 -13.56 -5.46 10.90
N TYR A 112 -13.88 -4.19 10.64
CA TYR A 112 -13.33 -3.05 11.39
C TYR A 112 -14.33 -2.52 12.41
N GLU A 113 -14.00 -2.63 13.71
CA GLU A 113 -14.77 -1.99 14.78
C GLU A 113 -14.60 -0.46 14.81
N LEU A 114 -13.41 0.02 14.46
CA LEU A 114 -13.01 1.43 14.61
C LEU A 114 -12.60 2.07 13.27
N PRO A 115 -13.12 3.27 12.93
CA PRO A 115 -12.66 4.06 11.80
C PRO A 115 -11.16 4.38 11.79
N SER A 116 -10.55 4.55 12.98
CA SER A 116 -9.11 4.73 13.14
C SER A 116 -8.29 3.62 12.49
N ALA A 117 -8.62 2.37 12.77
CA ALA A 117 -7.93 1.18 12.28
C ALA A 117 -8.04 1.04 10.74
N LEU A 118 -9.26 1.16 10.20
CA LEU A 118 -9.48 1.12 8.75
C LEU A 118 -8.68 2.22 8.02
N LEU A 119 -8.67 3.45 8.56
CA LEU A 119 -7.93 4.57 7.97
C LEU A 119 -6.41 4.45 8.16
N ALA A 120 -5.93 3.70 9.16
CA ALA A 120 -4.52 3.34 9.32
C ALA A 120 -4.09 2.32 8.24
N ASP A 121 -4.87 1.27 8.00
CA ASP A 121 -4.55 0.27 6.97
C ASP A 121 -4.64 0.82 5.55
N ILE A 122 -5.67 1.63 5.24
CA ILE A 122 -5.78 2.37 3.95
C ILE A 122 -4.55 3.29 3.73
N ARG A 123 -3.94 3.79 4.81
CA ARG A 123 -2.76 4.66 4.77
C ARG A 123 -1.44 3.91 4.62
N ALA A 124 -1.29 2.75 5.26
CA ALA A 124 0.01 2.06 5.42
C ALA A 124 0.00 0.64 4.85
N THR A 125 -0.81 -0.25 5.40
CA THR A 125 -0.84 -1.69 5.09
C THR A 125 -1.21 -1.97 3.64
N PHE A 126 -2.27 -1.34 3.14
CA PHE A 126 -2.76 -1.57 1.78
C PHE A 126 -1.81 -0.99 0.69
N PRO A 127 -1.29 0.26 0.79
CA PRO A 127 -0.27 0.75 -0.13
C PRO A 127 1.00 -0.11 -0.16
N LEU A 128 1.41 -0.70 0.97
CA LEU A 128 2.51 -1.66 1.02
C LEU A 128 2.16 -2.95 0.26
N ALA A 129 0.98 -3.53 0.49
CA ALA A 129 0.53 -4.74 -0.21
C ALA A 129 0.47 -4.55 -1.74
N VAL A 130 -0.09 -3.42 -2.21
CA VAL A 130 -0.12 -3.07 -3.64
C VAL A 130 1.30 -2.92 -4.21
N PHE A 131 2.19 -2.23 -3.49
CA PHE A 131 3.60 -2.10 -3.90
C PHE A 131 4.31 -3.46 -3.99
N GLN A 132 4.18 -4.32 -2.98
CA GLN A 132 4.81 -5.65 -2.97
C GLN A 132 4.29 -6.52 -4.11
N LYS A 133 2.96 -6.52 -4.36
CA LYS A 133 2.33 -7.21 -5.49
C LYS A 133 2.88 -6.72 -6.84
N MET A 134 3.02 -5.40 -7.03
CA MET A 134 3.62 -4.82 -8.23
C MET A 134 5.11 -5.16 -8.39
N LEU A 135 5.86 -5.24 -7.29
CA LEU A 135 7.27 -5.62 -7.30
C LEU A 135 7.45 -7.11 -7.68
N ILE A 136 6.65 -8.02 -7.11
CA ILE A 136 6.62 -9.43 -7.50
C ILE A 136 6.30 -9.60 -9.00
N GLN A 137 5.32 -8.85 -9.53
CA GLN A 137 5.01 -8.87 -10.97
C GLN A 137 6.21 -8.45 -11.84
N ARG A 138 6.96 -7.41 -11.43
CA ARG A 138 8.18 -6.98 -12.13
C ARG A 138 9.37 -7.93 -11.97
N ILE A 139 9.43 -8.67 -10.86
CA ILE A 139 10.43 -9.74 -10.66
C ILE A 139 10.14 -10.92 -11.60
N ARG A 140 8.86 -11.31 -11.74
CA ARG A 140 8.40 -12.35 -12.67
C ARG A 140 8.75 -12.05 -14.13
N SER A 141 8.45 -10.83 -14.60
CA SER A 141 8.77 -10.40 -15.97
C SER A 141 10.26 -10.12 -16.22
N GLY A 142 11.02 -9.83 -15.16
CA GLY A 142 12.41 -9.37 -15.24
C GLY A 142 12.55 -7.84 -15.29
N ASP A 143 11.46 -7.08 -15.43
CA ASP A 143 11.45 -5.61 -15.46
C ASP A 143 11.98 -4.97 -14.16
N ALA A 144 12.02 -5.71 -13.06
CA ALA A 144 12.66 -5.28 -11.81
C ALA A 144 14.20 -5.22 -11.94
N PHE A 145 14.78 -6.04 -12.81
CA PHE A 145 16.22 -6.17 -13.00
C PHE A 145 16.74 -5.53 -14.31
N ALA A 146 15.85 -5.01 -15.15
CA ALA A 146 16.21 -4.32 -16.38
C ALA A 146 17.21 -3.18 -16.14
N GLY A 147 18.32 -3.19 -16.89
CA GLY A 147 19.40 -2.19 -16.80
C GLY A 147 20.47 -2.47 -15.74
N TYR A 148 20.32 -3.48 -14.87
CA TYR A 148 21.35 -3.85 -13.91
C TYR A 148 22.33 -4.88 -14.48
N GLY A 149 23.63 -4.67 -14.24
CA GLY A 149 24.68 -5.64 -14.58
C GLY A 149 24.79 -6.79 -13.58
N VAL A 150 25.42 -7.89 -14.02
CA VAL A 150 25.65 -9.12 -13.22
C VAL A 150 26.31 -8.84 -11.85
N LEU A 151 27.24 -7.89 -11.77
CA LEU A 151 27.88 -7.51 -10.49
C LEU A 151 26.91 -6.83 -9.51
N THR A 152 25.88 -6.14 -10.02
CA THR A 152 24.92 -5.36 -9.21
C THR A 152 23.64 -6.12 -8.88
N ILE A 153 23.22 -7.06 -9.71
CA ILE A 153 21.88 -7.69 -9.65
C ILE A 153 21.61 -8.40 -8.31
N GLY A 154 22.63 -9.00 -7.68
CA GLY A 154 22.51 -9.59 -6.34
C GLY A 154 22.22 -8.58 -5.23
N LYS A 155 22.84 -7.39 -5.27
CA LYS A 155 22.56 -6.30 -4.30
C LYS A 155 21.13 -5.79 -4.47
N VAL A 156 20.66 -5.71 -5.71
CA VAL A 156 19.29 -5.33 -6.05
C VAL A 156 18.30 -6.37 -5.53
N ALA A 157 18.58 -7.66 -5.67
CA ALA A 157 17.71 -8.73 -5.17
C ALA A 157 17.66 -8.80 -3.63
N ILE A 158 18.79 -8.60 -2.93
CA ILE A 158 18.81 -8.49 -1.45
C ILE A 158 17.95 -7.30 -0.99
N ARG A 159 18.03 -6.15 -1.69
CA ARG A 159 17.16 -5.00 -1.43
C ARG A 159 15.69 -5.33 -1.68
N TYR A 160 15.35 -6.01 -2.78
CA TYR A 160 13.97 -6.41 -3.06
C TYR A 160 13.43 -7.42 -2.05
N LEU A 161 14.25 -8.30 -1.49
CA LEU A 161 13.83 -9.18 -0.39
C LEU A 161 13.42 -8.37 0.85
N ALA A 162 14.18 -7.34 1.21
CA ALA A 162 13.83 -6.45 2.32
C ALA A 162 12.55 -5.62 2.03
N GLU A 163 12.37 -5.16 0.78
CA GLU A 163 11.14 -4.48 0.34
C GLU A 163 9.92 -5.44 0.28
N LEU A 164 10.15 -6.75 0.21
CA LEU A 164 9.16 -7.82 0.20
C LEU A 164 9.06 -8.58 1.55
N GLN A 165 9.57 -8.01 2.64
CA GLN A 165 9.56 -8.68 3.95
C GLN A 165 8.14 -9.15 4.33
N GLY A 166 8.02 -10.42 4.72
CA GLY A 166 6.75 -11.07 5.07
C GLY A 166 5.95 -11.62 3.89
N HIS A 167 6.25 -11.25 2.65
CA HIS A 167 5.55 -11.75 1.46
C HIS A 167 6.04 -13.17 1.10
N SER A 168 5.20 -14.20 1.29
CA SER A 168 5.58 -15.61 1.16
C SER A 168 6.25 -16.02 -0.16
N SER A 169 5.94 -15.35 -1.27
CA SER A 169 6.57 -15.60 -2.57
C SER A 169 7.95 -14.93 -2.77
N ALA A 170 8.45 -14.11 -1.84
CA ALA A 170 9.62 -13.25 -2.08
C ALA A 170 10.88 -14.03 -2.53
N VAL A 171 11.36 -14.98 -1.72
CA VAL A 171 12.54 -15.79 -2.04
C VAL A 171 12.33 -16.70 -3.26
N PRO A 172 11.19 -17.42 -3.43
CA PRO A 172 10.91 -18.18 -4.65
C PRO A 172 11.06 -17.36 -5.94
N GLU A 173 10.39 -16.21 -6.02
CA GLU A 173 10.32 -15.37 -7.22
C GLU A 173 11.66 -14.71 -7.54
N LEU A 174 12.36 -14.21 -6.52
CA LEU A 174 13.72 -13.68 -6.67
C LEU A 174 14.69 -14.79 -7.11
N SER A 175 14.57 -16.00 -6.58
CA SER A 175 15.41 -17.14 -6.97
C SER A 175 15.17 -17.59 -8.42
N GLU A 176 13.92 -17.58 -8.89
CA GLU A 176 13.61 -17.90 -10.29
C GLU A 176 14.08 -16.80 -11.25
N ALA A 177 13.90 -15.52 -10.88
CA ALA A 177 14.38 -14.40 -11.69
C ALA A 177 15.92 -14.42 -11.81
N LEU A 178 16.64 -14.58 -10.70
CA LEU A 178 18.11 -14.66 -10.73
C LEU A 178 18.63 -15.95 -11.39
N GLY A 179 17.93 -17.08 -11.24
CA GLY A 179 18.25 -18.32 -11.94
C GLY A 179 18.13 -18.19 -13.47
N ARG A 180 17.22 -17.35 -13.96
CA ARG A 180 17.09 -16.99 -15.39
C ARG A 180 18.14 -15.96 -15.84
N LEU A 181 18.52 -15.02 -14.98
CA LEU A 181 19.40 -13.88 -15.31
C LEU A 181 20.90 -14.15 -15.07
N MET A 182 21.25 -15.16 -14.26
CA MET A 182 22.63 -15.60 -13.98
C MET A 182 22.74 -17.14 -13.98
N PRO A 183 22.35 -17.84 -15.07
CA PRO A 183 22.16 -19.29 -15.07
C PRO A 183 23.43 -20.11 -14.85
N GLU A 184 24.61 -19.57 -15.18
CA GLU A 184 25.88 -20.24 -14.86
C GLU A 184 26.20 -20.17 -13.36
N GLN A 185 26.11 -18.97 -12.78
CA GLN A 185 26.44 -18.71 -11.39
C GLN A 185 25.48 -19.48 -10.47
N TRP A 186 24.18 -19.46 -10.78
CA TRP A 186 23.16 -20.22 -10.08
C TRP A 186 23.47 -21.73 -10.07
N ARG A 187 23.92 -22.27 -11.20
CA ARG A 187 24.29 -23.68 -11.35
C ARG A 187 25.60 -24.03 -10.62
N ARG A 188 26.62 -23.17 -10.66
CA ARG A 188 27.91 -23.40 -9.97
C ARG A 188 27.72 -23.55 -8.45
N HIS A 189 26.82 -22.77 -7.85
CA HIS A 189 26.47 -22.87 -6.43
C HIS A 189 25.39 -23.92 -6.12
N GLY A 190 24.90 -24.69 -7.11
CA GLY A 190 23.89 -25.73 -6.92
C GLY A 190 22.50 -25.22 -6.51
N LEU A 191 22.23 -23.92 -6.64
CA LEU A 191 21.02 -23.27 -6.10
C LEU A 191 19.77 -23.70 -6.87
N ARG A 192 18.67 -23.92 -6.14
CA ARG A 192 17.35 -24.28 -6.70
C ARG A 192 16.31 -23.21 -6.33
N PRO A 193 15.43 -22.80 -7.26
CA PRO A 193 14.32 -21.92 -6.93
C PRO A 193 13.39 -22.52 -5.86
N GLY A 194 12.87 -21.68 -4.97
CA GLY A 194 11.78 -22.03 -4.06
C GLY A 194 12.10 -22.88 -2.83
N SER A 195 13.37 -23.23 -2.56
CA SER A 195 13.74 -24.13 -1.45
C SER A 195 14.76 -23.55 -0.46
N MET A 196 14.78 -22.22 -0.28
CA MET A 196 15.73 -21.50 0.58
C MET A 196 14.99 -20.55 1.52
N SER A 197 15.51 -20.33 2.73
CA SER A 197 15.05 -19.23 3.58
C SER A 197 15.61 -17.88 3.12
N ASP A 198 15.06 -16.78 3.63
CA ASP A 198 15.58 -15.42 3.45
C ASP A 198 17.09 -15.33 3.81
N ILE A 199 17.50 -16.01 4.88
CA ILE A 199 18.89 -16.03 5.37
C ILE A 199 19.79 -16.79 4.39
N ASP A 200 19.37 -17.98 3.95
CA ASP A 200 20.13 -18.80 3.00
C ASP A 200 20.25 -18.10 1.64
N PHE A 201 19.18 -17.44 1.19
CA PHE A 201 19.17 -16.65 -0.03
C PHE A 201 20.17 -15.49 0.06
N VAL A 202 20.13 -14.68 1.13
CA VAL A 202 21.07 -13.57 1.32
C VAL A 202 22.52 -14.08 1.37
N ALA A 203 22.79 -15.17 2.08
CA ALA A 203 24.12 -15.79 2.14
C ALA A 203 24.59 -16.29 0.75
N ALA A 204 23.73 -16.99 0.00
CA ALA A 204 24.04 -17.49 -1.34
C ALA A 204 24.39 -16.34 -2.32
N ILE A 205 23.62 -15.25 -2.29
CA ILE A 205 23.90 -14.07 -3.11
C ILE A 205 25.21 -13.37 -2.69
N GLN A 206 25.47 -13.24 -1.39
CA GLN A 206 26.73 -12.66 -0.89
C GLN A 206 27.96 -13.50 -1.23
N ASN A 207 27.83 -14.83 -1.30
CA ASN A 207 28.90 -15.72 -1.77
C ASN A 207 29.18 -15.49 -3.25
N MET A 208 28.14 -15.56 -4.07
CA MET A 208 28.20 -15.38 -5.52
C MET A 208 28.78 -14.01 -5.92
N GLN A 209 28.40 -12.93 -5.23
CA GLN A 209 28.94 -11.61 -5.50
C GLN A 209 30.41 -11.43 -5.09
N ARG A 210 30.91 -12.20 -4.11
CA ARG A 210 32.34 -12.20 -3.75
C ARG A 210 33.18 -12.87 -4.85
N GLU A 211 32.72 -14.01 -5.37
CA GLU A 211 33.40 -14.68 -6.49
C GLU A 211 33.38 -13.85 -7.78
N LEU A 212 32.23 -13.26 -8.12
CA LEU A 212 32.11 -12.35 -9.27
C LEU A 212 32.98 -11.09 -9.13
N GLY A 213 33.21 -10.60 -7.90
CA GLY A 213 34.10 -9.48 -7.62
C GLY A 213 35.59 -9.82 -7.57
N ALA A 214 35.95 -11.09 -7.36
CA ALA A 214 37.34 -11.54 -7.30
C ALA A 214 37.97 -11.78 -8.68
N GLY A 215 37.14 -12.01 -9.70
CA GLY A 215 37.58 -12.34 -11.07
C GLY A 215 38.15 -13.76 -11.21
N PRO A 216 38.43 -14.22 -12.44
CA PRO A 216 38.97 -15.56 -12.71
C PRO A 216 40.47 -15.62 -12.40
N GLY A 217 40.84 -15.52 -11.12
CA GLY A 217 42.23 -15.25 -10.72
C GLY A 217 42.78 -15.94 -9.45
N VAL A 218 42.01 -16.79 -8.75
CA VAL A 218 42.49 -17.49 -7.53
C VAL A 218 42.16 -18.98 -7.54
N ALA A 219 42.55 -19.68 -8.62
CA ALA A 219 42.30 -21.11 -8.81
C ALA A 219 43.48 -21.86 -9.47
N GLN A 220 44.72 -21.58 -9.04
CA GLN A 220 45.87 -22.39 -9.44
C GLN A 220 47.09 -22.27 -8.49
N SER A 221 47.91 -23.32 -8.49
CA SER A 221 49.22 -23.44 -7.82
C SER A 221 49.25 -23.61 -6.29
N ALA A 222 48.58 -24.65 -5.79
CA ALA A 222 48.99 -25.35 -4.56
C ALA A 222 49.66 -26.71 -4.91
N ALA A 223 50.55 -26.71 -5.91
CA ALA A 223 51.22 -27.90 -6.42
C ALA A 223 52.58 -27.55 -7.09
N GLY A 224 53.63 -27.38 -6.29
CA GLY A 224 54.99 -27.20 -6.82
C GLY A 224 56.03 -26.64 -5.85
N GLY A 225 56.84 -27.51 -5.26
CA GLY A 225 58.04 -27.16 -4.47
C GLY A 225 57.79 -27.05 -2.96
N ARG A 226 58.57 -27.71 -2.09
CA ARG A 226 59.64 -28.70 -2.32
C ARG A 226 59.56 -29.81 -1.28
#